data_AF-A0A836GSF5-F1
#
_entry.id   AF-A0A836GSF5-F1
#
_cell.length_a   1.000
_cell.length_b   1.000
_cell.length_c   1.000
_cell.angle_alpha   90.00
_cell.angle_beta   90.00
_cell.angle_gamma   90.00
#
_symmetry.space_group_name_H-M   'P 1'
#
loop_
_entity.id
_entity.type
_entity.pdbx_description
1 polymer ?
#
loop_
_entity_poly.entity_id
_entity_poly.type
_entity_poly.pdbx_seq_one_letter_code
_entity_poly.pdbx_strand_id
1 'polypeptide(L)' 'MSTEEETATPYQLLCWELSALPLSELLHRYNEARDLAQELIGLIAQHQSCTIAHAHRILGIRPEAAPRNGGSVG' A
#
# COMPACT_ATOMS: atom_id res chain seq x y z
N MET A 1 9.85 -7.08 -41.28
CA MET A 1 9.77 -7.63 -39.92
C MET A 1 9.92 -6.46 -38.97
N SER A 2 8.81 -5.87 -38.56
CA SER A 2 8.82 -4.76 -37.61
C SER A 2 9.04 -5.35 -36.23
N THR A 3 10.23 -5.16 -35.66
CA THR A 3 10.48 -5.39 -34.24
C THR A 3 9.73 -4.30 -33.49
N GLU A 4 8.51 -4.59 -33.05
CA GLU A 4 7.82 -3.79 -32.05
C GLU A 4 8.66 -3.87 -30.76
N GLU A 5 9.39 -2.81 -30.43
CA GLU A 5 9.98 -2.64 -29.11
C GLU A 5 8.83 -2.55 -28.10
N GLU A 6 8.57 -3.68 -27.42
CA GLU A 6 7.59 -3.78 -26.36
C GLU A 6 8.08 -2.96 -25.16
N THR A 7 7.73 -1.68 -25.13
CA THR A 7 8.13 -0.78 -24.04
C THR A 7 7.33 -1.15 -22.79
N ALA A 8 8.05 -1.61 -21.76
CA ALA A 8 7.45 -1.93 -20.48
C ALA A 8 6.77 -0.68 -19.88
N THR A 9 5.54 -0.87 -19.41
CA THR A 9 4.82 0.17 -18.65
C THR A 9 5.54 0.46 -17.33
N PRO A 10 5.37 1.66 -16.74
CA PRO A 10 5.94 1.98 -15.44
C PRO A 10 5.57 0.96 -14.34
N TYR A 11 4.36 0.41 -14.40
CA TYR A 11 3.92 -0.63 -13.47
C TYR A 11 4.68 -1.95 -13.67
N GLN A 12 4.93 -2.36 -14.92
CA GLN A 12 5.71 -3.57 -15.22
C GLN A 12 7.17 -3.44 -14.74
N LEU A 13 7.78 -2.26 -14.93
CA LEU A 13 9.12 -1.97 -14.42
C LEU A 13 9.16 -2.08 -12.89
N LEU A 14 8.18 -1.48 -12.20
CA LEU A 14 8.06 -1.58 -10.75
C LEU A 14 7.88 -3.04 -10.27
N CYS A 15 7.01 -3.82 -10.92
CA CYS A 15 6.82 -5.23 -10.57
C CYS A 15 8.10 -6.03 -10.75
N TRP A 16 8.87 -5.77 -11.81
CA TRP A 16 10.16 -6.40 -12.01
C TRP A 16 11.13 -6.05 -10.89
N GLU A 17 11.33 -4.76 -10.60
CA GLU A 17 12.21 -4.31 -9.53
C GLU A 17 11.85 -4.95 -8.19
N LEU A 18 10.57 -4.96 -7.82
CA LEU A 18 10.09 -5.58 -6.59
C LEU A 18 10.34 -7.09 -6.56
N SER A 19 10.11 -7.79 -7.67
CA SER A 19 10.32 -9.25 -7.75
C SER A 19 11.78 -9.69 -7.54
N ALA A 20 12.74 -8.78 -7.76
CA ALA A 20 14.16 -9.05 -7.55
C ALA A 20 14.61 -8.86 -6.09
N LEU A 21 13.76 -8.30 -5.22
CA LEU A 21 14.11 -7.97 -3.84
C LEU A 21 13.91 -9.15 -2.89
N PRO A 22 14.74 -9.25 -1.82
CA PRO A 22 14.49 -10.21 -0.75
C PRO A 22 13.19 -9.86 -0.01
N LEU A 23 12.54 -10.89 0.56
CA LEU A 23 11.27 -10.73 1.27
C LEU A 23 11.31 -9.66 2.38
N SER A 24 12.43 -9.54 3.10
CA SER A 24 12.60 -8.53 4.15
C SER A 24 12.52 -7.10 3.62
N GLU A 25 13.10 -6.85 2.45
CA GLU A 25 13.07 -5.54 1.79
C GLU A 25 11.68 -5.24 1.24
N LEU A 26 11.01 -6.25 0.67
CA LEU A 26 9.61 -6.12 0.24
C LEU A 26 8.68 -5.75 1.39
N LEU A 27 8.83 -6.40 2.55
CA LEU A 27 8.08 -6.09 3.75
C LEU A 27 8.37 -4.69 4.28
N HIS A 28 9.65 -4.27 4.26
CA HIS A 28 10.04 -2.94 4.67
C HIS A 28 9.35 -1.86 3.82
N ARG A 29 9.44 -1.95 2.49
CA ARG A 29 8.80 -1.01 1.56
C ARG A 29 7.28 -1.00 1.66
N TYR A 30 6.68 -2.17 1.87
CA TYR A 30 5.24 -2.26 2.12
C TYR A 30 4.84 -1.47 3.37
N ASN A 31 5.58 -1.63 4.47
CA ASN A 31 5.30 -0.92 5.71
C ASN A 31 5.46 0.61 5.53
N GLU A 32 6.53 1.06 4.87
CA GLU A 32 6.71 2.50 4.60
C GLU A 32 5.57 3.07 3.74
N ALA A 33 5.18 2.38 2.67
CA ALA A 33 4.07 2.80 1.83
C ALA A 33 2.73 2.82 2.58
N ARG A 34 2.52 1.85 3.48
CA ARG A 34 1.32 1.80 4.34
C ARG A 34 1.27 2.98 5.30
N ASP A 35 2.39 3.28 5.96
CA ASP A 35 2.46 4.36 6.95
C ASP A 35 2.22 5.72 6.26
N LEU A 36 2.85 5.95 5.10
CA LEU A 36 2.59 7.14 4.28
C LEU A 36 1.11 7.23 3.85
N ALA A 37 0.51 6.11 3.42
CA ALA A 37 -0.90 6.10 3.03
C ALA A 37 -1.82 6.47 4.21
N GLN A 38 -1.52 6.00 5.42
CA GLN A 38 -2.28 6.36 6.62
C GLN A 38 -2.18 7.85 6.95
N GLU A 39 -1.00 8.45 6.84
CA GLU A 39 -0.81 9.89 7.02
C GLU A 39 -1.64 10.70 6.01
N LEU A 40 -1.59 10.32 4.73
CA LEU A 40 -2.38 10.97 3.68
C LEU A 40 -3.88 10.86 3.91
N ILE A 41 -4.36 9.69 4.37
CA ILE A 41 -5.78 9.52 4.73
C ILE A 41 -6.15 10.42 5.91
N GLY A 42 -5.26 10.58 6.90
CA GLY A 42 -5.44 11.53 8.00
C GLY A 42 -5.60 12.97 7.52
N LEU A 43 -4.74 13.41 6.60
CA LEU A 43 -4.81 14.75 5.99
C LEU A 43 -6.09 14.94 5.18
N ILE A 44 -6.51 13.95 4.40
CA ILE A 44 -7.77 13.97 3.65
C ILE A 44 -8.95 14.10 4.61
N ALA A 45 -8.98 13.30 5.69
CA ALA A 45 -10.03 13.35 6.68
C ALA A 45 -10.12 14.73 7.36
N GLN A 46 -8.97 15.31 7.71
CA GLN A 46 -8.90 16.67 8.26
C GLN A 46 -9.42 17.71 7.28
N HIS A 47 -8.94 17.69 6.02
CA HIS A 47 -9.37 18.64 4.98
C HIS A 47 -10.88 18.54 4.71
N GLN A 48 -11.46 17.34 4.77
CA GLN A 48 -12.88 17.11 4.55
C GLN A 48 -13.73 17.23 5.82
N SER A 49 -13.14 17.58 6.96
CA SER A 49 -13.82 17.64 8.26
C SER A 49 -14.60 16.35 8.58
N CYS A 50 -14.01 15.19 8.27
CA CYS A 50 -14.63 13.89 8.46
C CYS A 50 -13.74 12.95 9.30
N THR A 51 -14.28 11.79 9.64
CA THR A 51 -13.49 10.78 10.36
C THR A 51 -12.59 9.99 9.41
N ILE A 52 -11.46 9.48 9.89
CA ILE A 52 -10.57 8.59 9.13
C ILE A 52 -11.37 7.38 8.56
N ALA A 53 -12.29 6.81 9.34
CA ALA A 53 -13.17 5.73 8.89
C ALA A 53 -14.13 6.14 7.75
N HIS A 54 -14.50 7.42 7.67
CA HIS A 54 -15.27 7.95 6.54
C HIS A 54 -14.38 8.14 5.30
N ALA A 55 -13.17 8.68 5.49
CA ALA A 55 -12.19 8.81 4.42
C ALA A 55 -11.83 7.45 3.79
N HIS A 56 -11.63 6.40 4.60
CA HIS A 56 -11.44 5.03 4.09
C HIS A 56 -12.60 4.56 3.20
N ARG A 57 -13.84 4.83 3.59
CA ARG A 57 -15.04 4.47 2.79
C ARG A 57 -15.09 5.22 1.47
N ILE A 58 -14.79 6.52 1.46
CA ILE A 58 -14.75 7.34 0.24
C ILE A 58 -13.68 6.82 -0.72
N LEU A 59 -12.51 6.46 -0.19
CA LEU A 59 -11.37 6.01 -0.98
C LEU A 59 -11.45 4.52 -1.38
N GLY A 60 -12.50 3.80 -0.98
CA GLY A 60 -12.65 2.36 -1.27
C GLY A 60 -11.60 1.48 -0.56
N ILE A 61 -10.95 2.01 0.48
CA ILE A 61 -9.90 1.31 1.22
C ILE A 61 -10.57 0.50 2.34
N ARG A 62 -10.35 -0.82 2.33
CA ARG A 62 -10.74 -1.66 3.45
C ARG A 62 -9.82 -1.35 4.64
N PRO A 63 -10.37 -1.00 5.82
CA PRO A 63 -9.54 -0.89 7.01
C PRO A 63 -8.90 -2.25 7.27
N GLU A 64 -7.57 -2.26 7.42
CA GLU A 64 -6.84 -3.47 7.77
C GLU A 64 -7.37 -3.99 9.12
N ALA A 65 -7.65 -5.29 9.21
CA ALA A 65 -8.09 -5.87 10.47
C ALA A 65 -6.98 -5.66 11.50
N ALA A 66 -7.31 -5.05 12.65
CA ALA A 66 -6.35 -4.85 13.73
C ALA A 66 -5.61 -6.16 14.04
N PRO A 67 -4.29 -6.13 14.28
CA PRO A 67 -3.54 -7.33 14.64
C PRO A 67 -4.24 -8.00 15.83
N ARG A 68 -4.60 -9.27 15.67
CA ARG A 68 -5.15 -10.09 16.74
C ARG A 68 -4.08 -10.30 17.81
N ASN A 69 -3.93 -9.35 18.72
CA ASN A 69 -3.27 -9.57 19.99
C ASN A 69 -4.11 -10.57 20.79
N GLY A 70 -3.82 -11.86 20.64
CA GLY A 70 -4.56 -12.93 21.29
C GLY A 70 -3.88 -14.30 21.29
N GLY A 71 -2.60 -14.38 20.89
CA GLY A 71 -1.79 -15.58 21.10
C GLY A 71 -1.27 -15.63 22.54
N SER A 72 -2.17 -15.82 23.51
CA SER A 72 -1.78 -16.25 24.84
C SER A 72 -1.39 -17.72 24.72
N VAL A 73 -0.09 -17.99 24.57
CA VAL A 73 0.45 -19.34 24.67
C VAL A 73 0.54 -19.62 26.17
N GLY A 74 -0.36 -20.47 26.65
CA GLY A 74 -0.29 -21.07 27.99
C GLY A 74 0.72 -22.19 28.08
#